data_AF-A0A3D3X7D8-F1
#
_entry.id   AF-A0A3D3X7D8-F1
#
_cell.length_a   1.000
_cell.length_b   1.000
_cell.length_c   1.000
_cell.angle_alpha   90.00
_cell.angle_beta   90.00
_cell.angle_gamma   90.00
#
_symmetry.space_group_name_H-M   'P 1'
#
loop_
_entity.id
_entity.type
_entity.pdbx_description
1 polymer ?
#
loop_
_entity_poly.entity_id
_entity_poly.type
_entity_poly.pdbx_seq_one_letter_code
_entity_poly.pdbx_strand_id
1 'polypeptide(L)'
;MAPHAQRMPVTLRTALISFLGIWLVLAAFPFLWTFWGSFKVELDFFSIAEWTNAISGTLTEKTHGSPFTGEGYYGAWVEEGFFGNVINTFIVCFFVVLTSLTIGTLG
;
A
#
# COMPACT_ATOMS: atom_id res chain seq x y z
N MET A 1 -38.36 5.70 -9.78
CA MET A 1 -37.84 5.67 -11.15
C MET A 1 -37.03 6.96 -11.35
N ALA A 2 -35.72 6.87 -11.57
CA ALA A 2 -34.92 8.07 -11.81
C ALA A 2 -35.37 8.73 -13.14
N PRO A 3 -35.49 10.08 -13.19
CA PRO A 3 -35.94 10.78 -14.38
C PRO A 3 -35.01 10.47 -15.57
N HIS A 4 -35.58 10.42 -16.79
CA HIS A 4 -34.88 10.05 -18.03
C HIS A 4 -33.60 10.88 -18.30
N ALA A 5 -33.50 12.06 -17.68
CA ALA A 5 -32.34 12.95 -17.72
C ALA A 5 -31.08 12.41 -16.99
N GLN A 6 -31.20 11.39 -16.13
CA GLN A 6 -30.07 10.79 -15.39
C GLN A 6 -29.57 9.46 -15.97
N ARG A 7 -30.11 8.97 -17.10
CA ARG A 7 -29.63 7.74 -17.74
C ARG A 7 -28.35 8.02 -18.51
N MET A 8 -27.21 7.64 -17.94
CA MET A 8 -25.92 7.71 -18.65
C MET A 8 -25.96 6.78 -19.87
N PRO A 9 -25.59 7.26 -21.08
CA PRO A 9 -25.51 6.41 -22.26
C PRO A 9 -24.46 5.31 -22.03
N VAL A 10 -24.74 4.10 -22.52
CA VAL A 10 -23.93 2.89 -22.27
C VAL A 10 -22.47 3.11 -22.65
N THR A 11 -22.21 3.80 -23.77
CA THR A 11 -20.85 4.14 -24.23
C THR A 11 -20.10 5.00 -23.20
N LEU A 12 -20.74 6.03 -22.65
CA LEU A 12 -20.12 6.90 -21.64
C LEU A 12 -19.84 6.12 -20.35
N ARG A 13 -20.79 5.28 -19.92
CA ARG A 13 -20.62 4.45 -18.72
C ARG A 13 -19.45 3.47 -18.88
N THR A 14 -19.36 2.79 -20.02
CA THR A 14 -18.25 1.86 -20.30
C THR A 14 -16.93 2.60 -20.35
N ALA A 15 -16.86 3.74 -21.05
CA ALA A 15 -15.64 4.55 -21.10
C ALA A 15 -15.19 5.00 -19.71
N LEU A 16 -16.11 5.48 -18.87
CA LEU A 16 -15.81 5.88 -17.49
C LEU A 16 -15.31 4.71 -16.63
N ILE A 17 -15.95 3.55 -16.71
CA ILE A 17 -15.52 2.36 -15.95
C ILE A 17 -14.15 1.88 -16.41
N SER A 18 -13.90 1.83 -17.72
CA SER A 18 -12.60 1.46 -18.27
C SER A 18 -11.51 2.43 -17.82
N PHE A 19 -11.79 3.74 -17.90
CA PHE A 19 -10.87 4.76 -17.45
C PHE A 19 -10.57 4.64 -15.95
N LEU A 20 -11.60 4.55 -15.10
CA LEU A 20 -11.45 4.37 -13.66
C LEU A 20 -10.71 3.09 -13.31
N GLY A 21 -10.97 1.99 -14.03
CA GLY A 21 -10.27 0.72 -13.84
C GLY A 21 -8.79 0.84 -14.14
N ILE A 22 -8.43 1.42 -15.29
CA ILE A 22 -7.03 1.66 -15.66
C ILE A 22 -6.36 2.59 -14.64
N TRP A 23 -7.02 3.68 -14.29
CA TRP A 23 -6.51 4.64 -13.31
C TRP A 23 -6.27 3.99 -11.95
N LEU A 24 -7.21 3.17 -11.47
CA LEU A 24 -7.08 2.46 -10.20
C LEU A 24 -5.89 1.49 -10.21
N VAL A 25 -5.71 0.73 -11.29
CA VAL A 25 -4.56 -0.18 -11.43
C VAL A 25 -3.25 0.59 -11.37
N LEU A 26 -3.15 1.70 -12.09
CA LEU A 26 -1.95 2.56 -12.08
C LEU A 26 -1.71 3.19 -10.69
N ALA A 27 -2.76 3.62 -10.00
CA ALA A 27 -2.67 4.20 -8.67
C ALA A 27 -2.27 3.16 -7.60
N ALA A 28 -2.76 1.92 -7.72
CA ALA A 28 -2.48 0.83 -6.79
C ALA A 28 -1.09 0.19 -7.04
N PHE A 29 -0.58 0.26 -8.27
CA PHE A 29 0.68 -0.35 -8.67
C PHE A 29 1.86 -0.07 -7.72
N PRO A 30 2.21 1.18 -7.35
CA PRO A 30 3.36 1.43 -6.48
C PRO A 30 3.20 0.80 -5.08
N PHE A 31 1.98 0.71 -4.57
CA PHE A 31 1.70 0.08 -3.27
C PHE A 31 1.83 -1.44 -3.35
N LEU A 32 1.26 -2.06 -4.38
CA LEU A 32 1.38 -3.50 -4.61
C LEU A 32 2.83 -3.92 -4.87
N TRP A 33 3.58 -3.10 -5.61
CA TRP A 33 5.00 -3.32 -5.86
C TRP A 33 5.83 -3.27 -4.57
N THR A 34 5.61 -2.25 -3.73
CA THR A 34 6.32 -2.10 -2.45
C THR A 34 5.94 -3.22 -1.47
N PHE A 35 4.67 -3.61 -1.42
CA PHE A 35 4.21 -4.75 -0.62
C PHE A 35 4.81 -6.07 -1.10
N TRP A 36 4.92 -6.29 -2.41
CA TRP A 36 5.59 -7.47 -2.95
C TRP A 36 7.09 -7.47 -2.63
N GLY A 37 7.71 -6.29 -2.63
CA GLY A 37 9.10 -6.07 -2.28
C GLY A 37 9.43 -6.29 -0.82
N SER A 38 8.51 -5.99 0.10
CA SER A 38 8.74 -6.10 1.54
C SER A 38 8.99 -7.53 2.03
N PHE A 39 8.70 -8.54 1.20
CA PHE A 39 9.01 -9.95 1.46
C PHE A 39 10.38 -10.40 0.91
N LYS A 40 11.20 -9.49 0.38
CA LYS A 40 12.51 -9.82 -0.20
C LYS A 40 13.63 -9.14 0.55
N VAL A 41 14.85 -9.66 0.40
CA VAL A 41 16.04 -8.94 0.85
C VAL A 41 16.21 -7.65 0.04
N GLU A 42 16.76 -6.61 0.66
CA GLU A 42 16.97 -5.30 0.03
C GLU A 42 17.77 -5.40 -1.28
N LEU A 43 18.71 -6.33 -1.34
CA LEU A 43 19.54 -6.62 -2.50
C LEU A 43 18.74 -7.12 -3.72
N ASP A 44 17.63 -7.81 -3.51
CA ASP A 44 16.74 -8.26 -4.58
C ASP A 44 15.77 -7.13 -5.00
N PHE A 45 15.22 -6.40 -4.04
CA PHE A 45 14.20 -5.38 -4.32
C PHE A 45 14.79 -4.10 -4.93
N PHE A 46 15.97 -3.66 -4.48
CA PHE A 46 16.65 -2.46 -4.97
C PHE A 46 17.80 -2.76 -5.94
N SER A 47 17.86 -3.98 -6.50
CA SER A 47 18.91 -4.37 -7.43
C SER A 47 18.89 -3.51 -8.69
N ILE A 48 19.96 -2.73 -8.92
CA ILE A 48 20.15 -1.97 -10.16
C ILE A 48 20.66 -2.89 -11.29
N ALA A 49 21.38 -3.96 -10.94
CA ALA A 49 21.98 -4.88 -11.90
C ALA A 49 20.95 -5.80 -12.56
N GLU A 50 19.97 -6.31 -11.78
CA GLU A 50 18.98 -7.28 -12.25
C GLU A 50 17.61 -7.00 -11.63
N TRP A 51 16.80 -6.16 -12.29
CA TRP A 51 15.46 -5.78 -11.81
C TRP A 51 14.50 -6.98 -11.67
N THR A 52 14.76 -8.07 -12.40
CA THR A 52 13.97 -9.30 -12.32
C THR A 52 14.03 -9.96 -10.95
N ASN A 53 15.09 -9.70 -10.18
CA ASN A 53 15.26 -10.19 -8.80
C ASN A 53 14.17 -9.69 -7.86
N ALA A 54 13.63 -8.50 -8.09
CA ALA A 54 12.49 -7.98 -7.33
C ALA A 54 11.22 -8.82 -7.52
N ILE A 55 11.14 -9.60 -8.60
CA ILE A 55 10.05 -10.53 -8.89
C ILE A 55 10.40 -11.94 -8.42
N SER A 56 11.58 -12.46 -8.78
CA SER A 56 11.98 -13.85 -8.54
C SER A 56 12.52 -14.14 -7.14
N GLY A 57 13.18 -13.17 -6.49
CA GLY A 57 13.75 -13.34 -5.15
C GLY A 57 14.98 -14.25 -5.10
N THR A 58 15.84 -14.25 -6.12
CA THR A 58 16.96 -15.21 -6.21
C THR A 58 17.98 -15.07 -5.09
N LEU A 59 18.25 -13.86 -4.58
CA LEU A 59 19.16 -13.66 -3.45
C LEU A 59 18.47 -13.96 -2.12
N THR A 60 17.17 -13.71 -2.04
CA THR A 60 16.31 -14.07 -0.90
C THR A 60 16.31 -15.59 -0.73
N GLU A 61 16.17 -16.35 -1.82
CA GLU A 61 16.23 -17.81 -1.82
C GLU A 61 17.60 -18.34 -1.43
N LYS A 62 18.69 -17.72 -1.92
CA LYS A 62 20.06 -18.09 -1.52
C LYS A 62 20.33 -17.85 -0.04
N THR A 63 19.73 -16.82 0.55
CA THR A 63 19.96 -16.43 1.95
C THR A 63 19.06 -17.21 2.92
N HIS A 64 17.77 -17.36 2.59
CA HIS A 64 16.75 -17.91 3.50
C HIS A 64 16.18 -19.27 3.07
N GLY A 65 16.65 -19.83 1.95
CA GLY A 65 16.12 -21.10 1.41
C GLY A 65 14.71 -20.99 0.81
N SER A 66 14.16 -19.78 0.70
CA SER A 66 12.89 -19.51 0.04
C SER A 66 12.87 -18.11 -0.59
N PRO A 67 12.11 -17.87 -1.67
CA PRO A 67 12.05 -16.58 -2.35
C PRO A 67 11.33 -15.47 -1.54
N PHE A 68 10.86 -15.80 -0.33
CA PHE A 68 10.20 -14.88 0.59
C PHE A 68 10.90 -14.90 1.95
N THR A 69 10.96 -13.74 2.61
CA THR A 69 11.48 -13.60 3.97
C THR A 69 10.61 -12.67 4.81
N GLY A 70 10.51 -12.98 6.09
CA GLY A 70 9.87 -12.13 7.10
C GLY A 70 10.87 -11.35 7.95
N GLU A 71 12.17 -11.48 7.70
CA GLU A 71 13.20 -10.87 8.54
C GLU A 71 13.12 -9.34 8.56
N GLY A 72 12.79 -8.70 7.42
CA GLY A 72 12.57 -7.25 7.39
C GLY A 72 11.44 -6.81 8.33
N TYR A 73 10.39 -7.62 8.47
CA TYR A 73 9.31 -7.34 9.44
C TYR A 73 9.78 -7.58 10.88
N TYR A 74 10.50 -8.65 11.16
CA TYR A 74 11.01 -8.91 12.49
C TYR A 74 12.00 -7.83 12.94
N GLY A 75 12.97 -7.49 12.09
CA GLY A 75 13.93 -6.41 12.33
C GLY A 75 13.25 -5.07 12.58
N ALA A 76 12.32 -4.67 11.70
CA ALA A 76 11.61 -3.41 11.88
C ALA A 76 10.73 -3.39 13.16
N TRP A 77 9.89 -4.41 13.36
CA TRP A 77 8.89 -4.37 14.44
C TRP A 77 9.46 -4.67 15.82
N VAL A 78 10.44 -5.58 15.91
CA VAL A 78 10.99 -6.08 17.17
C VAL A 78 12.33 -5.43 17.48
N GLU A 79 13.31 -5.54 16.57
CA GLU A 79 14.69 -5.09 16.84
C GLU A 79 14.77 -3.56 16.90
N GLU A 80 14.18 -2.87 15.92
CA GLU A 80 14.11 -1.41 15.86
C GLU A 80 12.97 -0.82 16.70
N GLY A 81 12.17 -1.68 17.37
CA GLY A 81 11.10 -1.25 18.27
C GLY A 81 9.99 -0.42 17.60
N PHE A 82 9.78 -0.56 16.29
CA PHE A 82 8.82 0.23 15.51
C PHE A 82 7.38 0.18 16.08
N PHE A 83 7.02 -0.90 16.77
CA PHE A 83 5.72 -1.01 17.46
C PHE A 83 5.44 0.19 18.37
N GLY A 84 6.44 0.71 19.08
CA GLY A 84 6.28 1.89 19.94
C GLY A 84 5.84 3.13 19.16
N ASN A 85 6.43 3.33 17.97
CA ASN A 85 6.09 4.46 17.10
C ASN A 85 4.66 4.34 16.57
N VAL A 86 4.24 3.14 16.19
CA VAL A 86 2.87 2.87 15.72
C VAL A 86 1.85 3.24 16.79
N ILE A 87 2.07 2.83 18.04
CA ILE A 87 1.17 3.15 19.16
C ILE A 87 1.15 4.66 19.45
N ASN A 88 2.31 5.32 19.46
CA ASN A 88 2.40 6.76 19.68
C ASN A 88 1.62 7.54 18.61
N THR A 89 1.79 7.21 17.33
CA THR A 89 1.06 7.84 16.23
C THR A 89 -0.44 7.56 16.33
N PHE A 90 -0.84 6.32 16.63
CA PHE A 90 -2.25 5.97 16.81
C PHE A 90 -2.93 6.82 17.89
N ILE A 91 -2.30 6.93 19.07
CA ILE A 91 -2.81 7.74 20.18
C ILE A 91 -2.98 9.20 19.74
N VAL A 92 -1.93 9.80 19.16
CA VAL A 92 -1.97 11.20 18.71
C VAL A 92 -3.09 11.39 17.67
N CYS A 93 -3.15 10.58 16.62
CA CYS A 93 -4.18 10.69 15.60
C CYS A 93 -5.59 10.53 16.18
N PHE A 94 -5.82 9.56 17.06
CA PHE A 94 -7.12 9.30 17.67
C PHE A 94 -7.61 10.50 18.49
N PHE A 95 -6.81 11.00 19.43
CA PHE A 95 -7.22 12.11 20.29
C PHE A 95 -7.27 13.44 19.53
N VAL A 96 -6.38 13.68 18.57
CA VAL A 96 -6.42 14.87 17.72
C VAL A 96 -7.70 14.90 16.90
N VAL A 97 -8.10 13.78 16.29
CA VAL A 97 -9.35 13.71 15.52
C VAL A 97 -10.57 13.95 16.43
N LEU A 98 -10.64 13.31 17.60
CA LEU A 98 -11.77 13.52 18.53
C LEU A 98 -11.88 14.97 19.00
N THR A 99 -10.77 15.57 19.42
CA THR A 99 -10.76 16.97 19.88
C THR A 99 -11.09 17.94 18.75
N SER A 100 -10.56 17.69 17.53
CA SER A 100 -10.87 18.49 16.35
C SER A 100 -12.34 18.44 15.96
N LEU A 101 -12.94 17.24 15.97
CA LEU A 101 -14.38 17.10 15.71
C LEU A 101 -15.23 17.74 16.81
N THR A 102 -14.84 17.57 18.08
CA THR A 102 -15.59 18.13 19.22
C THR A 102 -15.59 19.65 19.16
N ILE A 103 -14.42 20.29 19.04
CA ILE A 103 -14.32 21.75 19.03
C ILE A 103 -14.83 22.30 17.69
N GLY A 104 -14.46 21.68 16.57
CA GLY A 104 -14.80 22.16 15.22
C GLY A 104 -16.28 22.05 14.86
N THR A 105 -17.07 21.24 15.56
CA THR A 105 -18.53 21.18 15.38
C THR A 105 -19.31 22.03 16.39
N LEU A 106 -18.65 22.51 17.45
CA LEU A 106 -19.23 23.43 18.44
C LEU A 106 -18.97 24.92 18.11
N GLY A 107 -18.08 25.20 17.15
CA GLY A 107 -17.77 26.54 16.63
C GLY A 107 -18.66 26.98 15.48
#